data_AF-A0A8H3DKH3-F1
#
_entry.id   AF-A0A8H3DKH3-F1
#
_cell.length_a   1.000
_cell.length_b   1.000
_cell.length_c   1.000
_cell.angle_alpha   90.00
_cell.angle_beta   90.00
_cell.angle_gamma   90.00
#
_symmetry.space_group_name_H-M   'P 1'
#
loop_
_entity.id
_entity.type
_entity.pdbx_description
1 polymer ?
#
loop_
_entity_poly.entity_id
_entity_poly.type
_entity_poly.pdbx_seq_one_letter_code
_entity_poly.pdbx_strand_id
1 'polypeptide(L)'
;MSVTSTSPIFPTCLTPIPLSTRLFSFLSVGVSTLTTENPLAWRFLRGAAHPLADLTGPYYMYGAPEVNFAQGKAVLGATEDLKTSPLFLLSGKILGPNGEPVSATLDLWQANTQGEYWFSEYRNRGKVTTDPSTGSFEILTVPPGVYDVMGAQRVAHIHGIITAPGYQPLTTQLYFCQKNDPKAFQTDVLKLVRGPREHMIQGWSIPTEKGDKYWDWPQLEPSETESIKIVEEWNYRLENQGVEWRVSCGASQVITLNKV
;
A
#
# COMPACT_ATOMS: atom_id res chain seq x y z
N MET A 1 -11.71 19.60 -19.44
CA MET A 1 -12.33 18.26 -19.55
C MET A 1 -12.65 17.85 -18.12
N SER A 2 -13.86 18.15 -17.64
CA SER A 2 -15.07 17.31 -17.71
C SER A 2 -15.04 16.15 -16.71
N VAL A 3 -15.69 16.43 -15.55
CA VAL A 3 -16.23 15.52 -14.53
C VAL A 3 -15.23 14.83 -13.59
N THR A 4 -14.72 15.55 -12.58
CA THR A 4 -14.24 14.93 -11.34
C THR A 4 -15.43 14.65 -10.45
N SER A 5 -15.98 13.44 -10.56
CA SER A 5 -16.77 12.88 -9.47
C SER A 5 -15.93 12.97 -8.20
N THR A 6 -16.37 13.73 -7.18
CA THR A 6 -15.73 13.77 -5.86
C THR A 6 -16.01 12.51 -5.04
N SER A 7 -16.72 11.55 -5.64
CA SER A 7 -17.15 10.31 -5.03
C SER A 7 -16.19 9.17 -5.39
N PRO A 8 -15.83 8.31 -4.41
CA PRO A 8 -15.13 7.05 -4.64
C PRO A 8 -15.66 6.24 -5.82
N ILE A 9 -14.77 5.63 -6.60
CA ILE A 9 -15.13 4.79 -7.75
C ILE A 9 -14.91 3.32 -7.39
N PHE A 10 -15.95 2.49 -7.55
CA PHE A 10 -15.91 1.06 -7.30
C PHE A 10 -16.11 0.30 -8.63
N PRO A 11 -15.02 -0.12 -9.30
CA PRO A 11 -15.12 -0.76 -10.61
C PRO A 11 -15.78 -2.14 -10.49
N THR A 12 -16.77 -2.42 -11.33
CA THR A 12 -17.41 -3.74 -11.45
C THR A 12 -16.64 -4.70 -12.36
N CYS A 13 -15.78 -4.16 -13.23
CA CYS A 13 -14.88 -4.91 -14.10
C CYS A 13 -13.48 -4.32 -13.97
N LEU A 14 -12.49 -5.19 -13.77
CA LEU A 14 -11.09 -4.79 -13.65
C LEU A 14 -10.42 -4.83 -15.01
N THR A 15 -9.39 -3.99 -15.17
CA THR A 15 -8.64 -3.92 -16.42
C THR A 15 -7.78 -5.18 -16.57
N PRO A 16 -7.93 -5.98 -17.64
CA PRO A 16 -7.11 -7.17 -17.87
C PRO A 16 -5.65 -6.79 -18.16
N ILE A 17 -4.72 -7.64 -17.77
CA ILE A 17 -3.28 -7.50 -18.04
C ILE A 17 -2.94 -8.35 -19.28
N PRO A 18 -2.53 -7.72 -20.40
CA PRO A 18 -2.11 -8.45 -21.59
C PRO A 18 -1.00 -9.46 -21.29
N LEU A 19 -0.97 -10.58 -22.02
CA LEU A 19 0.08 -11.59 -21.84
C LEU A 19 1.48 -11.01 -22.07
N SER A 20 1.64 -10.11 -23.04
CA SER A 20 2.90 -9.40 -23.29
C SER A 20 3.36 -8.59 -22.07
N THR A 21 2.45 -7.87 -21.42
CA THR A 21 2.74 -7.10 -20.20
C THR A 21 3.14 -8.00 -19.04
N ARG A 22 2.46 -9.13 -18.86
CA ARG A 22 2.82 -10.14 -17.84
C ARG A 22 4.24 -10.68 -18.06
N LEU A 23 4.55 -11.10 -19.29
CA LEU A 23 5.86 -11.64 -19.64
C LEU A 23 6.96 -10.59 -19.47
N PHE A 24 6.73 -9.36 -19.94
CA PHE A 24 7.66 -8.26 -19.76
C PHE A 24 7.90 -7.95 -18.28
N SER A 25 6.84 -7.90 -17.47
CA SER A 25 6.95 -7.63 -16.03
C SER A 25 7.77 -8.70 -15.32
N PHE A 26 7.49 -9.98 -15.62
CA PHE A 26 8.25 -11.10 -15.06
C PHE A 26 9.73 -11.05 -15.44
N LEU A 27 10.04 -10.80 -16.72
CA LEU A 27 11.42 -10.67 -17.20
C LEU A 27 12.13 -9.47 -16.56
N SER A 28 11.46 -8.32 -16.46
CA SER A 28 12.03 -7.10 -15.86
C SER A 28 12.35 -7.31 -14.38
N VAL A 29 11.44 -7.93 -13.61
CA VAL A 29 11.70 -8.27 -12.21
C VAL A 29 12.84 -9.29 -12.08
N GLY A 30 12.91 -10.28 -12.99
CA GLY A 30 14.04 -11.22 -13.05
C GLY A 30 15.37 -10.51 -13.28
N VAL A 31 15.44 -9.58 -14.24
CA VAL A 31 16.65 -8.76 -14.49
C VAL A 31 16.99 -7.89 -13.27
N SER A 32 16.00 -7.24 -12.66
CA SER A 32 16.20 -6.45 -11.44
C SER A 32 16.81 -7.30 -10.33
N THR A 33 16.27 -8.51 -10.11
CA THR A 33 16.74 -9.46 -9.10
C THR A 33 18.18 -9.91 -9.35
N LEU A 34 18.61 -10.03 -10.61
CA LEU A 34 20.00 -10.38 -10.93
C LEU A 34 20.96 -9.19 -10.84
N THR A 35 20.44 -7.97 -10.86
CA THR A 35 21.22 -6.72 -10.94
C THR A 35 21.02 -5.84 -9.71
N THR A 36 20.09 -4.87 -9.75
CA THR A 36 19.93 -3.84 -8.71
C THR A 36 19.28 -4.33 -7.42
N GLU A 37 18.59 -5.48 -7.48
CA GLU A 37 17.95 -6.16 -6.37
C GLU A 37 18.62 -7.50 -6.03
N ASN A 38 19.87 -7.69 -6.46
CA ASN A 38 20.65 -8.90 -6.17
C ASN A 38 20.81 -9.12 -4.66
N PRO A 39 20.35 -10.25 -4.10
CA PRO A 39 20.43 -10.51 -2.66
C PRO A 39 21.80 -10.33 -2.01
N LEU A 40 22.89 -10.60 -2.76
CA LEU A 40 24.25 -10.50 -2.26
C LEU A 40 24.78 -9.06 -2.23
N ALA A 41 24.29 -8.21 -3.14
CA ALA A 41 24.75 -6.83 -3.31
C ALA A 41 23.70 -5.79 -2.88
N TRP A 42 22.46 -6.19 -2.62
CA TRP A 42 21.31 -5.31 -2.41
C TRP A 42 21.58 -4.24 -1.35
N ARG A 43 22.20 -4.64 -0.23
CA ARG A 43 22.56 -3.74 0.88
C ARG A 43 23.52 -2.60 0.49
N PHE A 44 24.20 -2.71 -0.65
CA PHE A 44 25.13 -1.72 -1.18
C PHE A 44 24.58 -0.99 -2.42
N LEU A 45 23.46 -1.48 -2.96
CA LEU A 45 22.77 -0.93 -4.13
C LEU A 45 21.49 -0.23 -3.67
N ARG A 46 20.31 -0.67 -4.16
CA ARG A 46 19.03 -0.06 -3.82
C ARG A 46 18.74 -0.07 -2.32
N GLY A 47 19.17 -1.10 -1.59
CA GLY A 47 18.97 -1.20 -0.15
C GLY A 47 19.71 -0.14 0.66
N ALA A 48 20.80 0.42 0.12
CA ALA A 48 21.52 1.53 0.76
C ALA A 48 20.85 2.90 0.54
N ALA A 49 19.98 3.01 -0.47
CA ALA A 49 19.46 4.29 -0.91
C ALA A 49 18.50 4.94 0.08
N HIS A 50 17.82 4.15 0.92
CA HIS A 50 16.82 4.66 1.86
C HIS A 50 16.55 3.65 3.00
N PRO A 51 16.28 4.08 4.26
CA PRO A 51 15.98 3.15 5.37
C PRO A 51 14.75 2.26 5.14
N LEU A 52 13.77 2.75 4.39
CA LEU A 52 12.57 1.99 3.97
C LEU A 52 12.76 1.24 2.64
N ALA A 53 13.94 1.30 2.01
CA ALA A 53 14.15 0.67 0.70
C ALA A 53 13.90 -0.84 0.80
N ASP A 54 13.22 -1.42 -0.18
CA ASP A 54 12.85 -2.83 -0.17
C ASP A 54 12.92 -3.47 -1.56
N LEU A 55 12.72 -4.79 -1.59
CA LEU A 55 12.63 -5.54 -2.83
C LEU A 55 11.27 -5.32 -3.50
N THR A 56 11.28 -5.23 -4.83
CA THR A 56 10.07 -5.22 -5.65
C THR A 56 9.32 -6.55 -5.50
N GLY A 57 10.04 -7.66 -5.45
CA GLY A 57 9.43 -8.99 -5.39
C GLY A 57 8.73 -9.40 -6.70
N PRO A 58 8.31 -10.67 -6.82
CA PRO A 58 7.98 -11.28 -8.10
C PRO A 58 6.62 -10.84 -8.66
N TYR A 59 5.81 -10.13 -7.88
CA TYR A 59 4.42 -9.84 -8.20
C TYR A 59 4.20 -8.48 -8.86
N TYR A 60 5.24 -7.66 -9.09
CA TYR A 60 5.05 -6.35 -9.74
C TYR A 60 4.57 -6.51 -11.19
N MET A 61 3.64 -5.63 -11.60
CA MET A 61 3.07 -5.59 -12.94
C MET A 61 3.11 -4.17 -13.47
N TYR A 62 3.80 -3.97 -14.59
CA TYR A 62 3.85 -2.66 -15.24
C TYR A 62 2.50 -2.25 -15.80
N GLY A 63 2.22 -0.96 -15.78
CA GLY A 63 1.06 -0.38 -16.46
C GLY A 63 -0.23 -0.37 -15.65
N ALA A 64 -0.13 -0.48 -14.31
CA ALA A 64 -1.28 -0.30 -13.44
C ALA A 64 -1.97 1.07 -13.69
N PRO A 65 -3.31 1.11 -13.69
CA PRO A 65 -4.07 2.32 -13.97
C PRO A 65 -3.95 3.34 -12.83
N GLU A 66 -4.20 4.61 -13.14
CA GLU A 66 -4.44 5.62 -12.10
C GLU A 66 -5.82 5.39 -11.46
N VAL A 67 -5.86 5.41 -10.14
CA VAL A 67 -7.07 5.07 -9.36
C VAL A 67 -7.55 6.20 -8.45
N ASN A 68 -6.99 7.40 -8.61
CA ASN A 68 -7.48 8.60 -7.95
C ASN A 68 -8.90 8.95 -8.44
N PHE A 69 -9.79 9.30 -7.51
CA PHE A 69 -11.06 9.96 -7.82
C PHE A 69 -11.03 11.44 -7.39
N ALA A 70 -10.11 11.81 -6.49
CA ALA A 70 -9.81 13.19 -6.12
C ALA A 70 -8.31 13.35 -5.80
N GLN A 71 -7.87 14.59 -5.60
CA GLN A 71 -6.48 14.89 -5.22
C GLN A 71 -6.09 14.15 -3.95
N GLY A 72 -5.02 13.36 -4.01
CA GLY A 72 -4.56 12.54 -2.89
C GLY A 72 -5.50 11.40 -2.48
N LYS A 73 -6.68 11.22 -3.11
CA LYS A 73 -7.69 10.26 -2.66
C LYS A 73 -7.96 9.21 -3.72
N ALA A 74 -7.84 7.95 -3.33
CA ALA A 74 -7.98 6.81 -4.24
C ALA A 74 -8.70 5.63 -3.59
N VAL A 75 -9.32 4.80 -4.44
CA VAL A 75 -9.77 3.45 -4.06
C VAL A 75 -8.84 2.46 -4.74
N LEU A 76 -8.09 1.68 -3.97
CA LEU A 76 -7.20 0.64 -4.46
C LEU A 76 -7.80 -0.71 -4.07
N GLY A 77 -8.62 -1.30 -4.92
CA GLY A 77 -9.13 -2.63 -4.62
C GLY A 77 -10.19 -3.10 -5.60
N ALA A 78 -10.33 -4.41 -5.73
CA ALA A 78 -11.50 -4.96 -6.40
C ALA A 78 -12.74 -4.73 -5.53
N THR A 79 -13.85 -4.32 -6.15
CA THR A 79 -15.11 -4.12 -5.44
C THR A 79 -15.52 -5.34 -4.62
N GLU A 80 -15.33 -6.54 -5.15
CA GLU A 80 -15.58 -7.81 -4.46
C GLU A 80 -14.71 -8.04 -3.21
N ASP A 81 -13.43 -7.64 -3.24
CA ASP A 81 -12.56 -7.72 -2.06
C ASP A 81 -13.03 -6.72 -1.00
N LEU A 82 -13.37 -5.49 -1.42
CA LEU A 82 -13.88 -4.43 -0.56
C LEU A 82 -15.21 -4.78 0.11
N LYS A 83 -16.07 -5.61 -0.52
CA LYS A 83 -17.34 -6.06 0.09
C LYS A 83 -17.14 -7.14 1.15
N THR A 84 -16.12 -7.97 1.00
CA THR A 84 -15.97 -9.24 1.74
C THR A 84 -14.87 -9.20 2.80
N SER A 85 -14.05 -8.16 2.78
CA SER A 85 -12.94 -7.95 3.72
C SER A 85 -13.19 -6.72 4.58
N PRO A 86 -12.52 -6.61 5.75
CA PRO A 86 -12.48 -5.36 6.50
C PRO A 86 -12.03 -4.21 5.60
N LEU A 87 -12.71 -3.07 5.72
CA LEU A 87 -12.40 -1.91 4.90
C LEU A 87 -11.26 -1.13 5.56
N PHE A 88 -10.11 -1.12 4.89
CA PHE A 88 -8.86 -0.61 5.41
C PHE A 88 -8.50 0.73 4.79
N LEU A 89 -8.19 1.70 5.65
CA LEU A 89 -7.82 3.05 5.23
C LEU A 89 -6.32 3.28 5.47
N LEU A 90 -5.56 3.38 4.39
CA LEU A 90 -4.16 3.77 4.43
C LEU A 90 -4.05 5.27 4.14
N SER A 91 -3.53 6.04 5.08
CA SER A 91 -3.28 7.47 4.88
C SER A 91 -1.82 7.82 5.12
N GLY A 92 -1.41 9.02 4.71
CA GLY A 92 -0.03 9.42 4.89
C GLY A 92 0.36 10.70 4.19
N LYS A 93 1.65 11.01 4.24
CA LYS A 93 2.28 12.14 3.53
C LYS A 93 3.60 11.70 2.92
N ILE A 94 3.87 12.17 1.70
CA ILE A 94 5.19 12.10 1.07
C ILE A 94 5.83 13.48 1.18
N LEU A 95 6.98 13.53 1.86
CA LEU A 95 7.70 14.76 2.17
C LEU A 95 9.11 14.73 1.58
N GLY A 96 9.70 15.91 1.40
CA GLY A 96 11.11 16.08 1.08
C GLY A 96 11.97 16.19 2.34
N PRO A 97 13.32 16.24 2.21
CA PRO A 97 14.23 16.25 3.34
C PRO A 97 14.05 17.43 4.31
N ASN A 98 13.46 18.54 3.85
CA ASN A 98 13.21 19.73 4.68
C ASN A 98 11.77 19.76 5.22
N GLY A 99 11.02 18.66 5.09
CA GLY A 99 9.63 18.56 5.51
C GLY A 99 8.63 19.18 4.52
N GLU A 100 9.08 19.60 3.34
CA GLU A 100 8.22 20.14 2.30
C GLU A 100 7.31 19.06 1.68
N PRO A 101 6.06 19.38 1.31
CA PRO A 101 5.18 18.44 0.62
C PRO A 101 5.73 18.06 -0.77
N VAL A 102 5.56 16.80 -1.16
CA VAL A 102 6.02 16.30 -2.46
C VAL A 102 4.83 15.77 -3.27
N SER A 103 4.70 16.31 -4.49
CA SER A 103 3.84 15.71 -5.52
C SER A 103 4.51 14.44 -6.05
N ALA A 104 4.00 13.30 -5.61
CA ALA A 104 4.57 11.99 -5.86
C ALA A 104 3.51 11.04 -6.45
N THR A 105 3.99 10.06 -7.22
CA THR A 105 3.21 8.92 -7.67
C THR A 105 3.64 7.69 -6.89
N LEU A 106 2.68 7.05 -6.24
CA LEU A 106 2.80 5.76 -5.57
C LEU A 106 2.23 4.69 -6.50
N ASP A 107 3.08 3.87 -7.10
CA ASP A 107 2.68 2.68 -7.85
C ASP A 107 2.58 1.51 -6.85
N LEU A 108 1.36 1.10 -6.51
CA LEU A 108 1.06 0.20 -5.40
C LEU A 108 0.51 -1.14 -5.87
N TRP A 109 0.90 -2.21 -5.17
CA TRP A 109 0.33 -3.53 -5.34
C TRP A 109 0.36 -4.32 -4.03
N GLN A 110 -0.64 -5.16 -3.83
CA GLN A 110 -0.74 -6.00 -2.63
C GLN A 110 -1.52 -7.28 -2.91
N ALA A 111 -1.41 -8.23 -2.00
CA ALA A 111 -2.32 -9.36 -1.93
C ALA A 111 -3.69 -8.89 -1.41
N ASN A 112 -4.75 -9.65 -1.70
CA ASN A 112 -6.01 -9.50 -0.95
C ASN A 112 -5.82 -9.95 0.52
N THR A 113 -6.88 -9.85 1.33
CA THR A 113 -6.85 -10.29 2.74
C THR A 113 -6.60 -11.79 2.92
N GLN A 114 -6.79 -12.61 1.89
CA GLN A 114 -6.49 -14.05 1.89
C GLN A 114 -5.06 -14.38 1.43
N GLY A 115 -4.25 -13.38 1.06
CA GLY A 115 -2.86 -13.57 0.63
C GLY A 115 -2.70 -13.88 -0.86
N GLU A 116 -3.74 -13.65 -1.68
CA GLU A 116 -3.75 -13.98 -3.10
C GLU A 116 -3.32 -12.78 -3.96
N TYR A 117 -2.52 -13.06 -5.01
CA TYR A 117 -2.14 -12.09 -6.05
C TYR A 117 -2.74 -12.48 -7.39
N TRP A 118 -3.22 -11.47 -8.13
CA TRP A 118 -3.71 -11.64 -9.49
C TRP A 118 -2.67 -11.22 -10.53
N PHE A 119 -2.65 -11.98 -11.63
CA PHE A 119 -1.78 -11.76 -12.79
C PHE A 119 -2.59 -11.44 -14.05
N SER A 120 -3.86 -11.83 -14.12
CA SER A 120 -4.71 -11.65 -15.30
C SER A 120 -5.33 -10.26 -15.41
N GLU A 121 -5.40 -9.52 -14.32
CA GLU A 121 -6.06 -8.22 -14.21
C GLU A 121 -5.42 -7.35 -13.12
N TYR A 122 -5.58 -6.03 -13.20
CA TYR A 122 -5.05 -5.08 -12.21
C TYR A 122 -5.88 -5.04 -10.92
N ARG A 123 -6.16 -6.21 -10.32
CA ARG A 123 -6.78 -6.33 -9.00
C ARG A 123 -5.80 -5.93 -7.90
N ASN A 124 -6.25 -5.07 -6.98
CA ASN A 124 -5.45 -4.57 -5.85
C ASN A 124 -4.10 -3.95 -6.29
N ARG A 125 -4.11 -3.30 -7.47
CA ARG A 125 -2.97 -2.66 -8.13
C ARG A 125 -3.40 -1.33 -8.71
N GLY A 126 -2.58 -0.30 -8.55
CA GLY A 126 -2.93 1.03 -9.04
C GLY A 126 -1.89 2.08 -8.71
N LYS A 127 -1.93 3.17 -9.48
CA LYS A 127 -1.14 4.36 -9.26
C LYS A 127 -1.97 5.40 -8.53
N VAL A 128 -1.42 5.90 -7.44
CA VAL A 128 -2.02 6.96 -6.62
C VAL A 128 -1.09 8.16 -6.63
N THR A 129 -1.62 9.32 -6.98
CA THR A 129 -0.91 10.60 -6.86
C THR A 129 -1.27 11.28 -5.55
N THR A 130 -0.28 11.86 -4.89
CA THR A 130 -0.48 12.67 -3.68
C THR A 130 -1.16 13.99 -3.99
N ASP A 131 -1.78 14.60 -2.99
CA ASP A 131 -2.16 16.01 -3.04
C ASP A 131 -0.87 16.85 -3.18
N PRO A 132 -0.70 17.65 -4.26
CA PRO A 132 0.53 18.39 -4.49
C PRO A 132 0.83 19.47 -3.43
N SER A 133 -0.20 19.98 -2.74
CA SER A 133 -0.08 21.07 -1.79
C SER A 133 0.30 20.62 -0.38
N THR A 134 -0.05 19.40 0.00
CA THR A 134 0.19 18.83 1.34
C THR A 134 1.08 17.59 1.32
N GLY A 135 1.30 17.00 0.15
CA GLY A 135 1.95 15.70 0.00
C GLY A 135 1.09 14.54 0.48
N SER A 136 -0.18 14.77 0.87
CA SER A 136 -1.01 13.77 1.51
C SER A 136 -1.58 12.76 0.53
N PHE A 137 -1.81 11.54 1.01
CA PHE A 137 -2.59 10.53 0.32
C PHE A 137 -3.54 9.81 1.29
N GLU A 138 -4.64 9.33 0.76
CA GLU A 138 -5.68 8.54 1.42
C GLU A 138 -6.15 7.46 0.45
N ILE A 139 -6.04 6.21 0.86
CA ILE A 139 -6.29 5.05 0.01
C ILE A 139 -7.23 4.12 0.76
N LEU A 140 -8.44 3.97 0.22
CA LEU A 140 -9.38 2.95 0.67
C LEU A 140 -9.06 1.63 -0.05
N THR A 141 -8.73 0.59 0.71
CA THR A 141 -8.32 -0.74 0.22
C THR A 141 -8.77 -1.81 1.21
N VAL A 142 -8.26 -3.02 1.05
CA VAL A 142 -8.35 -4.13 2.00
C VAL A 142 -7.02 -4.32 2.73
N PRO A 143 -7.00 -4.82 3.97
CA PRO A 143 -5.75 -5.13 4.64
C PRO A 143 -5.04 -6.30 3.91
N PRO A 144 -3.73 -6.23 3.67
CA PRO A 144 -3.00 -7.29 2.98
C PRO A 144 -2.96 -8.57 3.82
N GLY A 145 -3.20 -9.71 3.19
CA GLY A 145 -3.05 -11.02 3.82
C GLY A 145 -1.59 -11.46 3.94
N VAL A 146 -1.31 -12.32 4.92
CA VAL A 146 -0.07 -13.11 4.97
C VAL A 146 -0.13 -14.15 3.86
N TYR A 147 0.99 -14.36 3.16
CA TYR A 147 1.09 -15.36 2.10
C TYR A 147 2.41 -16.12 2.16
N ASP A 148 2.39 -17.34 1.63
CA ASP A 148 3.54 -18.22 1.60
C ASP A 148 4.33 -18.06 0.30
N VAL A 149 5.66 -17.98 0.43
CA VAL A 149 6.58 -18.10 -0.70
C VAL A 149 7.53 -19.26 -0.40
N MET A 150 7.41 -20.34 -1.19
CA MET A 150 8.27 -21.53 -1.08
C MET A 150 8.33 -22.12 0.35
N GLY A 151 7.20 -22.13 1.05
CA GLY A 151 7.08 -22.69 2.41
C GLY A 151 7.47 -21.74 3.54
N ALA A 152 7.71 -20.46 3.26
CA ALA A 152 7.94 -19.43 4.27
C ALA A 152 6.91 -18.31 4.19
N GLN A 153 6.34 -17.94 5.34
CA GLN A 153 5.37 -16.86 5.45
C GLN A 153 6.04 -15.50 5.30
N ARG A 154 5.47 -14.66 4.44
CA ARG A 154 5.81 -13.24 4.34
C ARG A 154 4.92 -12.45 5.30
N VAL A 155 5.52 -11.56 6.09
CA VAL A 155 4.78 -10.57 6.89
C VAL A 155 3.82 -9.83 5.97
N ALA A 156 2.60 -9.52 6.40
CA ALA A 156 1.65 -8.80 5.55
C ALA A 156 2.19 -7.43 5.14
N HIS A 157 2.05 -7.08 3.86
CA HIS A 157 2.56 -5.82 3.33
C HIS A 157 1.82 -5.31 2.10
N ILE A 158 1.91 -3.99 1.90
CA ILE A 158 1.59 -3.30 0.65
C ILE A 158 2.92 -2.89 0.02
N HIS A 159 3.17 -3.29 -1.22
CA HIS A 159 4.34 -2.83 -1.95
C HIS A 159 4.11 -1.43 -2.54
N GLY A 160 5.19 -0.67 -2.70
CA GLY A 160 5.15 0.60 -3.41
C GLY A 160 6.44 0.93 -4.15
N ILE A 161 6.30 1.49 -5.35
CA ILE A 161 7.37 2.27 -6.00
C ILE A 161 6.93 3.73 -5.99
N ILE A 162 7.64 4.55 -5.22
CA ILE A 162 7.35 5.97 -5.04
C ILE A 162 8.30 6.77 -5.91
N THR A 163 7.73 7.61 -6.78
CA THR A 163 8.49 8.44 -7.71
C THR A 163 8.02 9.89 -7.62
N ALA A 164 8.96 10.83 -7.72
CA ALA A 164 8.66 12.25 -7.78
C ALA A 164 9.79 12.98 -8.55
N PRO A 165 9.48 14.01 -9.33
CA PRO A 165 10.51 14.81 -10.02
C PRO A 165 11.53 15.40 -9.03
N GLY A 166 12.82 15.19 -9.29
CA GLY A 166 13.91 15.69 -8.44
C GLY A 166 14.18 14.87 -7.16
N TYR A 167 13.54 13.70 -7.01
CA TYR A 167 13.77 12.77 -5.91
C TYR A 167 14.22 11.41 -6.41
N GLN A 168 15.02 10.71 -5.60
CA GLN A 168 15.41 9.33 -5.87
C GLN A 168 14.17 8.43 -5.76
N PRO A 169 13.91 7.54 -6.74
CA PRO A 169 12.84 6.56 -6.64
C PRO A 169 13.02 5.65 -5.42
N LEU A 170 11.92 5.41 -4.70
CA LEU A 170 11.90 4.52 -3.54
C LEU A 170 11.02 3.30 -3.82
N THR A 171 11.65 2.15 -4.03
CA THR A 171 10.96 0.85 -3.89
C THR A 171 10.88 0.51 -2.41
N THR A 172 9.69 0.23 -1.89
CA THR A 172 9.43 -0.05 -0.47
C THR A 172 8.35 -1.12 -0.28
N GLN A 173 8.25 -1.64 0.94
CA GLN A 173 7.12 -2.44 1.42
C GLN A 173 6.65 -1.87 2.76
N LEU A 174 5.36 -1.58 2.83
CA LEU A 174 4.66 -1.10 4.00
C LEU A 174 4.16 -2.30 4.79
N TYR A 175 4.80 -2.61 5.92
CA TYR A 175 4.51 -3.80 6.71
C TYR A 175 3.46 -3.58 7.78
N PHE A 176 2.67 -4.61 8.02
CA PHE A 176 1.62 -4.65 9.02
C PHE A 176 1.69 -5.98 9.80
N CYS A 177 1.57 -5.91 11.12
CA CYS A 177 1.63 -7.08 11.99
C CYS A 177 0.43 -7.15 12.91
N GLN A 178 0.01 -8.37 13.24
CA GLN A 178 -0.99 -8.60 14.28
C GLN A 178 -0.49 -8.02 15.61
N LYS A 179 -1.40 -7.41 16.39
CA LYS A 179 -1.11 -6.74 17.68
C LYS A 179 -0.09 -5.60 17.60
N ASN A 180 0.29 -5.16 16.39
CA ASN A 180 1.48 -4.35 16.18
C ASN A 180 2.71 -4.95 16.90
N ASP A 181 2.93 -6.26 16.75
CA ASP A 181 4.09 -6.97 17.29
C ASP A 181 5.05 -7.36 16.14
N PRO A 182 6.33 -6.92 16.16
CA PRO A 182 7.26 -7.19 15.06
C PRO A 182 7.75 -8.65 15.00
N LYS A 183 7.31 -9.54 15.90
CA LYS A 183 7.69 -10.97 15.90
C LYS A 183 7.53 -11.65 14.54
N ALA A 184 6.56 -11.26 13.73
CA ALA A 184 6.36 -11.83 12.40
C ALA A 184 7.59 -11.67 11.47
N PHE A 185 8.43 -10.64 11.67
CA PHE A 185 9.67 -10.48 10.91
C PHE A 185 10.74 -11.53 11.24
N GLN A 186 10.64 -12.20 12.39
CA GLN A 186 11.64 -13.19 12.79
C GLN A 186 11.61 -14.43 11.88
N THR A 187 10.45 -14.73 11.31
CA THR A 187 10.20 -15.86 10.40
C THR A 187 10.14 -15.45 8.92
N ASP A 188 10.30 -14.16 8.60
CA ASP A 188 10.33 -13.68 7.22
C ASP A 188 11.61 -14.17 6.51
N VAL A 189 11.43 -14.93 5.43
CA VAL A 189 12.54 -15.48 4.62
C VAL A 189 13.49 -14.39 4.09
N LEU A 190 12.98 -13.17 3.85
CA LEU A 190 13.80 -12.07 3.36
C LEU A 190 14.80 -11.56 4.40
N LYS A 191 14.67 -11.93 5.68
CA LYS A 191 15.66 -11.63 6.72
C LYS A 191 17.07 -12.08 6.32
N LEU A 192 17.18 -13.17 5.56
CA LEU A 192 18.46 -13.70 5.05
C LEU A 192 19.14 -12.76 4.06
N VAL A 193 18.36 -11.94 3.35
CA VAL A 193 18.83 -11.10 2.24
C VAL A 193 19.14 -9.67 2.71
N ARG A 194 18.23 -9.09 3.51
CA ARG A 194 18.24 -7.64 3.82
C ARG A 194 18.44 -7.32 5.30
N GLY A 195 18.74 -8.32 6.13
CA GLY A 195 18.88 -8.16 7.59
C GLY A 195 17.52 -8.11 8.30
N PRO A 196 17.51 -8.09 9.65
CA PRO A 196 16.29 -8.01 10.43
C PRO A 196 15.59 -6.67 10.23
N ARG A 197 14.26 -6.73 10.17
CA ARG A 197 13.36 -5.56 10.09
C ARG A 197 12.49 -5.53 11.33
N GLU A 198 12.29 -4.33 11.86
CA GLU A 198 11.30 -4.06 12.91
C GLU A 198 10.38 -2.89 12.53
N HIS A 199 10.70 -2.19 11.44
CA HIS A 199 9.90 -1.09 10.91
C HIS A 199 8.61 -1.64 10.28
N MET A 200 7.52 -1.53 11.04
CA MET A 200 6.15 -1.74 10.59
C MET A 200 5.33 -0.49 10.85
N ILE A 201 4.25 -0.35 10.12
CA ILE A 201 3.25 0.70 10.36
C ILE A 201 2.35 0.23 11.49
N GLN A 202 2.06 1.14 12.42
CA GLN A 202 1.10 0.89 13.49
C GLN A 202 -0.32 0.93 12.92
N GLY A 203 -1.01 -0.19 12.99
CA GLY A 203 -2.43 -0.26 12.64
C GLY A 203 -3.32 0.16 13.81
N TRP A 204 -4.50 0.66 13.48
CA TRP A 204 -5.59 0.95 14.41
C TRP A 204 -6.88 0.30 13.93
N SER A 205 -7.83 0.09 14.83
CA SER A 205 -9.14 -0.50 14.56
C SER A 205 -10.28 0.34 15.11
N ILE A 206 -11.43 0.27 14.47
CA ILE A 206 -12.72 0.72 15.00
C ILE A 206 -13.42 -0.56 15.48
N PRO A 207 -13.62 -0.73 16.80
CA PRO A 207 -14.22 -1.95 17.33
C PRO A 207 -15.64 -2.19 16.79
N THR A 208 -15.99 -3.46 16.59
CA THR A 208 -17.38 -3.85 16.29
C THR A 208 -18.28 -3.58 17.49
N GLU A 209 -19.61 -3.72 17.33
CA GLU A 209 -20.55 -3.65 18.46
C GLU A 209 -20.23 -4.67 19.57
N LYS A 210 -19.57 -5.78 19.23
CA LYS A 210 -19.12 -6.81 20.17
C LYS A 210 -17.76 -6.50 20.80
N GLY A 211 -17.11 -5.40 20.39
CA GLY A 211 -15.77 -5.00 20.83
C GLY A 211 -14.64 -5.70 20.08
N ASP A 212 -14.93 -6.44 19.00
CA ASP A 212 -13.90 -7.12 18.22
C ASP A 212 -13.04 -6.10 17.45
N LYS A 213 -11.72 -6.28 17.46
CA LYS A 213 -10.77 -5.39 16.77
C LYS A 213 -10.02 -6.17 15.69
N TYR A 214 -9.83 -5.55 14.53
CA TYR A 214 -9.08 -6.19 13.45
C TYR A 214 -7.64 -6.43 13.89
N TRP A 215 -7.18 -7.68 13.78
CA TRP A 215 -5.81 -8.09 14.16
C TRP A 215 -5.38 -7.72 15.58
N ASP A 216 -6.34 -7.58 16.50
CA ASP A 216 -6.10 -7.09 17.86
C ASP A 216 -5.37 -5.73 17.91
N TRP A 217 -5.49 -4.91 16.85
CA TRP A 217 -4.93 -3.57 16.84
C TRP A 217 -5.54 -2.69 17.93
N PRO A 218 -4.83 -1.64 18.40
CA PRO A 218 -5.41 -0.64 19.29
C PRO A 218 -6.65 0.00 18.67
N GLN A 219 -7.56 0.45 19.53
CA GLN A 219 -8.67 1.26 19.08
C GLN A 219 -8.14 2.62 18.60
N LEU A 220 -8.74 3.18 17.56
CA LEU A 220 -8.44 4.55 17.14
C LEU A 220 -8.77 5.53 18.28
N GLU A 221 -7.76 6.22 18.80
CA GLU A 221 -7.89 7.02 20.02
C GLU A 221 -8.49 8.40 19.74
N PRO A 222 -9.28 9.00 20.66
CA PRO A 222 -9.85 10.35 20.47
C PRO A 222 -8.81 11.45 20.22
N SER A 223 -7.56 11.25 20.62
CA SER A 223 -6.45 12.17 20.37
C SER A 223 -5.97 12.15 18.90
N GLU A 224 -6.28 11.12 18.13
CA GLU A 224 -5.90 10.95 16.73
C GLU A 224 -6.86 11.69 15.78
N THR A 225 -7.01 13.00 16.02
CA THR A 225 -8.00 13.86 15.36
C THR A 225 -7.92 13.87 13.82
N GLU A 226 -6.71 13.79 13.23
CA GLU A 226 -6.53 13.72 11.77
C GLU A 226 -7.10 12.41 11.22
N SER A 227 -6.75 11.27 11.82
CA SER A 227 -7.25 9.95 11.41
C SER A 227 -8.77 9.86 11.55
N ILE A 228 -9.34 10.34 12.67
CA ILE A 228 -10.78 10.36 12.92
C ILE A 228 -11.50 11.16 11.83
N LYS A 229 -11.03 12.37 11.53
CA LYS A 229 -11.62 13.23 10.51
C LYS A 229 -11.60 12.55 9.14
N ILE A 230 -10.48 11.94 8.76
CA ILE A 230 -10.36 11.21 7.48
C ILE A 230 -11.38 10.06 7.46
N VAL A 231 -11.49 9.26 8.53
CA VAL A 231 -12.47 8.17 8.64
C VAL A 231 -13.91 8.67 8.48
N GLU A 232 -14.28 9.75 9.18
CA GLU A 232 -15.61 10.35 9.11
C GLU A 232 -15.93 10.83 7.68
N GLU A 233 -14.98 11.52 7.04
CA GLU A 233 -15.13 11.97 5.66
C GLU A 233 -15.30 10.82 4.67
N TRP A 234 -14.55 9.72 4.84
CA TRP A 234 -14.68 8.53 4.01
C TRP A 234 -16.01 7.84 4.22
N ASN A 235 -16.42 7.59 5.47
CA ASN A 235 -17.70 6.96 5.77
C ASN A 235 -18.88 7.81 5.26
N TYR A 236 -18.81 9.14 5.36
CA TYR A 236 -19.80 10.05 4.79
C TYR A 236 -19.90 9.91 3.26
N ARG A 237 -18.76 9.80 2.55
CA ARG A 237 -18.74 9.59 1.09
C ARG A 237 -19.30 8.24 0.67
N LEU A 238 -19.09 7.21 1.47
CA LEU A 238 -19.64 5.87 1.22
C LEU A 238 -21.16 5.88 1.42
N GLU A 239 -21.63 6.44 2.54
CA GLU A 239 -23.05 6.54 2.86
C GLU A 239 -23.83 7.34 1.82
N ASN A 240 -23.30 8.48 1.37
CA ASN A 240 -23.91 9.28 0.30
C ASN A 240 -24.02 8.57 -1.05
N GLN A 241 -23.25 7.50 -1.26
CA GLN A 241 -23.34 6.66 -2.45
C GLN A 241 -24.21 5.41 -2.24
N GLY A 242 -24.84 5.27 -1.07
CA GLY A 242 -25.59 4.07 -0.70
C GLY A 242 -24.69 2.85 -0.48
N VAL A 243 -23.39 3.05 -0.23
CA VAL A 243 -22.48 1.96 0.15
C VAL A 243 -22.60 1.74 1.66
N GLU A 244 -23.00 0.54 2.04
CA GLU A 244 -23.24 0.18 3.45
C GLU A 244 -21.93 -0.17 4.21
N TRP A 245 -20.82 -0.36 3.50
CA TRP A 245 -19.53 -0.69 4.10
C TRP A 245 -18.95 0.54 4.80
N ARG A 246 -18.28 0.30 5.94
CA ARG A 246 -17.63 1.35 6.72
C ARG A 246 -16.18 0.99 6.97
N VAL A 247 -15.34 2.02 7.04
CA VAL A 247 -13.94 1.86 7.45
C VAL A 247 -13.93 1.21 8.83
N SER A 248 -13.18 0.11 8.96
CA SER A 248 -13.10 -0.67 10.20
C SER A 248 -11.69 -0.69 10.79
N CYS A 249 -10.68 -0.37 10.00
CA CYS A 249 -9.29 -0.32 10.42
C CYS A 249 -8.48 0.55 9.47
N GLY A 250 -7.26 0.87 9.87
CA GLY A 250 -6.39 1.68 9.03
C GLY A 250 -5.00 1.82 9.62
N ALA A 251 -4.18 2.58 8.93
CA ALA A 251 -2.83 2.89 9.33
C ALA A 251 -2.36 4.18 8.64
N SER A 252 -1.38 4.84 9.26
CA SER A 252 -0.85 6.12 8.75
C SER A 252 0.66 6.09 8.66
N GLN A 253 1.24 6.59 7.56
CA GLN A 253 2.69 6.65 7.38
C GLN A 253 3.15 7.95 6.72
N VAL A 254 4.20 8.55 7.27
CA VAL A 254 4.94 9.64 6.63
C VAL A 254 6.22 9.08 6.02
N ILE A 255 6.48 9.37 4.74
CA ILE A 255 7.68 8.94 4.04
C ILE A 255 8.43 10.16 3.55
N THR A 256 9.69 10.29 3.94
CA THR A 256 10.58 11.35 3.48
C THR A 256 11.44 10.82 2.34
N LEU A 257 11.38 11.44 1.16
CA LEU A 257 12.19 11.04 0.00
C LEU A 257 13.56 11.72 0.01
N ASN A 258 14.56 11.03 -0.54
CA ASN A 258 15.89 11.59 -0.78
C ASN A 258 15.92 12.38 -2.10
N LYS A 259 16.67 13.48 -2.14
CA LYS A 259 16.93 14.23 -3.39
C LYS A 259 17.90 13.46 -4.29
N VAL A 260 17.75 13.63 -5.61
CA VAL A 260 18.73 13.14 -6.62
C VAL A 260 20.03 13.91 -6.49
#